data_AF-A0A7C3RLD3-F1
#
_entry.id   AF-A0A7C3RLD3-F1
#
_cell.length_a   1.000
_cell.length_b   1.000
_cell.length_c   1.000
_cell.angle_alpha   90.00
_cell.angle_beta   90.00
_cell.angle_gamma   90.00
#
_symmetry.space_group_name_H-M   'P 1'
#
loop_
_entity.id
_entity.type
_entity.pdbx_description
1 polymer ?
#
loop_
_entity_poly.entity_id
_entity_poly.type
_entity_poly.pdbx_seq_one_letter_code
_entity_poly.pdbx_strand_id
1 'polypeptide(L)'
;MFIKKLFPLFIMILFGLLTISEGKNDDVLLKIAKDQEDRFWKNPDNSYVAWNIAVDYYTKLYQTANYLELQENLVRLHIEGVRINAKNLNFFNLHYGYAINYPLKVSVLNLKNYPKFDYYLYDKTLPLFVSIYNNGTRELDLSKAIFVLENVSRSEEKLLNNDDIFRKLLGDSLIYIPINKILKTKESFSFILLFTYSNLPKSFKITIEEINVNVMFFENFPLIESPPPKA
;
A
#
# COMPACT_ATOMS: atom_id res chain seq x y z
N MET A 1 -15.33 30.27 18.12
CA MET A 1 -16.31 29.23 17.70
C MET A 1 -16.32 28.95 16.18
N PHE A 2 -15.61 29.73 15.35
CA PHE A 2 -15.62 29.59 13.88
C PHE A 2 -14.67 28.53 13.29
N ILE A 3 -13.55 28.21 13.95
CA ILE A 3 -12.51 27.30 13.42
C ILE A 3 -12.96 25.83 13.40
N LYS A 4 -13.88 25.42 14.29
CA LYS A 4 -14.34 24.02 14.39
C LYS A 4 -15.26 23.57 13.24
N LYS A 5 -15.90 24.50 12.52
CA LYS A 5 -16.80 24.17 11.40
C LYS A 5 -16.08 24.11 10.04
N LEU A 6 -14.89 24.70 9.93
CA LEU A 6 -14.07 24.66 8.72
C LEU A 6 -13.23 23.38 8.60
N PHE A 7 -12.88 22.75 9.72
CA PHE A 7 -12.11 21.50 9.72
C PHE A 7 -12.82 20.30 9.05
N PRO A 8 -14.10 19.99 9.35
CA PRO A 8 -14.81 18.93 8.64
C PRO A 8 -15.04 19.29 7.17
N LEU A 9 -15.24 20.57 6.84
CA LEU A 9 -15.35 21.03 5.46
C LEU A 9 -14.02 20.89 4.70
N PHE A 10 -12.89 21.16 5.34
CA PHE A 10 -11.55 20.96 4.80
C PHE A 10 -11.26 19.47 4.56
N ILE A 11 -11.63 18.59 5.50
CA ILE A 11 -11.56 17.14 5.31
C ILE A 11 -12.50 16.69 4.20
N MET A 12 -13.71 17.21 4.10
CA MET A 12 -14.66 16.87 3.04
C MET A 12 -14.19 17.32 1.66
N ILE A 13 -13.54 18.50 1.55
CA ILE A 13 -12.94 18.98 0.30
C ILE A 13 -11.69 18.16 -0.05
N LEU A 14 -10.89 17.78 0.94
CA LEU A 14 -9.73 16.90 0.76
C LEU A 14 -10.15 15.49 0.31
N PHE A 15 -11.27 14.97 0.83
CA PHE A 15 -11.89 13.71 0.39
C PHE A 15 -12.66 13.84 -0.93
N GLY A 16 -13.23 15.01 -1.23
CA GLY A 16 -13.95 15.28 -2.47
C GLY A 16 -13.04 15.42 -3.69
N LEU A 17 -11.80 15.90 -3.50
CA LEU A 17 -10.78 15.92 -4.55
C LEU A 17 -10.22 14.53 -4.88
N LEU A 18 -10.49 13.50 -4.05
CA LEU A 18 -10.06 12.12 -4.28
C LEU A 18 -10.96 11.35 -5.26
N THR A 19 -12.07 11.94 -5.71
CA THR A 19 -12.97 11.36 -6.71
C THR A 19 -13.09 12.27 -7.92
N ILE A 20 -12.17 12.18 -8.87
CA ILE A 20 -12.28 12.86 -10.17
C ILE A 20 -12.12 11.83 -11.31
N SER A 21 -12.98 11.95 -12.31
CA SER A 21 -13.16 11.03 -13.44
C SER A 21 -12.03 11.11 -14.48
N GLU A 22 -11.87 9.99 -15.19
CA GLU A 22 -10.86 9.64 -16.19
C GLU A 22 -10.72 10.69 -17.32
N GLY A 23 -9.47 11.00 -17.69
CA GLY A 23 -9.09 11.79 -18.86
C GLY A 23 -8.54 13.20 -18.59
N LYS A 24 -9.03 13.92 -17.58
CA LYS A 24 -8.47 15.22 -17.12
C LYS A 24 -7.75 15.15 -15.77
N ASN A 25 -7.85 14.00 -15.13
CA ASN A 25 -7.39 13.83 -13.77
C ASN A 25 -5.90 13.48 -13.70
N ASP A 26 -5.35 12.80 -14.69
CA ASP A 26 -3.99 12.26 -14.60
C ASP A 26 -2.92 13.35 -14.57
N ASP A 27 -3.05 14.41 -15.38
CA ASP A 27 -2.16 15.58 -15.32
C ASP A 27 -2.25 16.32 -13.97
N VAL A 28 -3.46 16.38 -13.39
CA VAL A 28 -3.68 16.99 -12.06
C VAL A 28 -3.04 16.13 -10.98
N LEU A 29 -3.23 14.81 -11.03
CA LEU A 29 -2.60 13.86 -10.11
C LEU A 29 -1.08 13.91 -10.23
N LEU A 30 -0.55 13.97 -11.46
CA LEU A 30 0.88 14.08 -11.73
C LEU A 30 1.45 15.38 -11.18
N LYS A 31 0.75 16.50 -11.37
CA LYS A 31 1.13 17.79 -10.79
C LYS A 31 1.15 17.73 -9.27
N ILE A 32 0.10 17.20 -8.64
CA ILE A 32 0.06 17.08 -7.18
C ILE A 32 1.20 16.18 -6.68
N ALA A 33 1.45 15.05 -7.35
CA ALA A 33 2.52 14.13 -6.98
C ALA A 33 3.89 14.83 -7.04
N LYS A 34 4.18 15.57 -8.11
CA LYS A 34 5.43 16.37 -8.26
C LYS A 34 5.56 17.44 -7.17
N ASP A 35 4.49 18.20 -6.90
CA ASP A 35 4.50 19.22 -5.86
C ASP A 35 4.76 18.61 -4.46
N GLN A 36 4.25 17.40 -4.19
CA GLN A 36 4.52 16.69 -2.93
C GLN A 36 5.90 16.05 -2.90
N GLU A 37 6.38 15.50 -4.00
CA GLU A 37 7.75 15.02 -4.14
C GLU A 37 8.76 16.14 -3.84
N ASP A 38 8.58 17.33 -4.43
CA ASP A 38 9.44 18.49 -4.18
C ASP A 38 9.44 18.92 -2.70
N ARG A 39 8.28 18.84 -2.03
CA ARG A 39 8.17 19.10 -0.59
C ARG A 39 8.88 18.04 0.24
N PHE A 40 8.80 16.79 -0.18
CA PHE A 40 9.51 15.69 0.45
C PHE A 40 11.02 15.91 0.37
N TRP A 41 11.58 16.13 -0.83
CA TRP A 41 13.02 16.28 -1.01
C TRP A 41 13.64 17.50 -0.30
N LYS A 42 12.85 18.55 -0.03
CA LYS A 42 13.30 19.70 0.77
C LYS A 42 13.47 19.39 2.26
N ASN A 43 12.73 18.43 2.81
CA ASN A 43 12.82 18.04 4.22
C ASN A 43 12.35 16.58 4.44
N PRO A 44 13.14 15.58 4.01
CA PRO A 44 12.70 14.19 3.97
C PRO A 44 12.27 13.63 5.34
N ASP A 45 12.98 14.00 6.41
CA ASP A 45 12.75 13.48 7.76
C ASP A 45 11.39 13.91 8.37
N ASN A 46 10.82 15.03 7.90
CA ASN A 46 9.58 15.60 8.45
C ASN A 46 8.41 15.62 7.46
N SER A 47 8.65 15.28 6.19
CA SER A 47 7.67 15.38 5.11
C SER A 47 7.01 14.04 4.75
N TYR A 48 6.78 13.15 5.72
CA TYR A 48 6.23 11.81 5.49
C TYR A 48 4.84 11.82 4.83
N VAL A 49 4.01 12.84 5.13
CA VAL A 49 2.69 13.01 4.49
C VAL A 49 2.87 13.31 3.00
N ALA A 50 3.82 14.18 2.65
CA ALA A 50 4.10 14.53 1.26
C ALA A 50 4.64 13.32 0.50
N TRP A 51 5.54 12.54 1.12
CA TRP A 51 6.02 11.27 0.56
C TRP A 51 4.87 10.31 0.23
N ASN A 52 3.95 10.08 1.19
CA ASN A 52 2.84 9.15 1.00
C ASN A 52 1.91 9.60 -0.14
N ILE A 53 1.62 10.90 -0.25
CA ILE A 53 0.79 11.43 -1.34
C ILE A 53 1.49 11.26 -2.69
N ALA A 54 2.79 11.56 -2.78
CA ALA A 54 3.56 11.41 -4.01
C ALA A 54 3.57 9.95 -4.49
N VAL A 55 3.91 9.01 -3.60
CA VAL A 55 3.96 7.58 -3.91
C VAL A 55 2.59 7.03 -4.29
N ASP A 56 1.53 7.42 -3.58
CA ASP A 56 0.17 6.99 -3.88
C ASP A 56 -0.27 7.37 -5.30
N TYR A 57 -0.07 8.63 -5.66
CA TYR A 57 -0.48 9.14 -6.98
C TYR A 57 0.43 8.66 -8.11
N TYR A 58 1.74 8.59 -7.90
CA TYR A 58 2.63 7.98 -8.89
C TYR A 58 2.31 6.51 -9.11
N THR A 59 1.98 5.76 -8.05
CA THR A 59 1.59 4.35 -8.19
C THR A 59 0.29 4.21 -8.98
N LYS A 60 -0.71 5.06 -8.70
CA LYS A 60 -1.96 5.09 -9.47
C LYS A 60 -1.69 5.34 -10.96
N LEU A 61 -0.96 6.41 -11.28
CA LEU A 61 -0.62 6.78 -12.67
C LEU A 61 0.17 5.67 -13.38
N TYR A 62 1.15 5.09 -12.70
CA TYR A 62 1.94 3.97 -13.22
C TYR A 62 1.05 2.76 -13.57
N GLN A 63 0.13 2.38 -12.67
CA GLN A 63 -0.65 1.15 -12.82
C GLN A 63 -1.90 1.28 -13.69
N THR A 64 -2.64 2.40 -13.59
CA THR A 64 -3.93 2.55 -14.28
C THR A 64 -3.83 3.38 -15.55
N ALA A 65 -2.85 4.28 -15.64
CA ALA A 65 -2.66 5.16 -16.81
C ALA A 65 -1.37 4.84 -17.60
N ASN A 66 -0.62 3.81 -17.19
CA ASN A 66 0.57 3.30 -17.89
C ASN A 66 1.71 4.33 -18.07
N TYR A 67 1.91 5.23 -17.08
CA TYR A 67 3.04 6.15 -17.02
C TYR A 67 4.30 5.41 -16.54
N LEU A 68 4.87 4.58 -17.42
CA LEU A 68 5.97 3.66 -17.10
C LEU A 68 7.24 4.38 -16.64
N GLU A 69 7.46 5.61 -17.08
CA GLU A 69 8.58 6.47 -16.70
C GLU A 69 8.61 6.80 -15.20
N LEU A 70 7.48 6.64 -14.49
CA LEU A 70 7.41 6.87 -13.04
C LEU A 70 8.05 5.74 -12.22
N GLN A 71 8.40 4.60 -12.83
CA GLN A 71 8.96 3.46 -12.11
C GLN A 71 10.24 3.82 -11.36
N GLU A 72 11.19 4.51 -12.00
CA GLU A 72 12.46 4.88 -11.36
C GLU A 72 12.24 5.84 -10.19
N ASN A 73 11.32 6.79 -10.33
CA ASN A 73 10.96 7.71 -9.26
C ASN A 73 10.35 6.97 -8.07
N LEU A 74 9.45 6.02 -8.32
CA LEU A 74 8.84 5.17 -7.29
C LEU A 74 9.91 4.33 -6.57
N VAL A 75 10.86 3.73 -7.29
CA VAL A 75 11.99 3.00 -6.70
C VAL A 75 12.82 3.93 -5.80
N ARG A 76 13.20 5.11 -6.28
CA ARG A 76 13.98 6.08 -5.49
C ARG A 76 13.25 6.54 -4.23
N LEU A 77 11.96 6.89 -4.35
CA LEU A 77 11.13 7.30 -3.22
C LEU A 77 11.02 6.19 -2.18
N HIS A 78 10.81 4.94 -2.58
CA HIS A 78 10.72 3.82 -1.64
C HIS A 78 12.06 3.47 -0.99
N ILE A 79 13.18 3.51 -1.72
CA ILE A 79 14.52 3.33 -1.11
C ILE A 79 14.77 4.39 -0.03
N GLU A 80 14.45 5.65 -0.31
CA GLU A 80 14.60 6.71 0.68
C GLU A 80 13.61 6.56 1.85
N GLY A 81 12.37 6.18 1.57
CA GLY A 81 11.37 5.86 2.58
C GLY A 81 11.83 4.76 3.54
N VAL A 82 12.48 3.71 3.05
CA VAL A 82 13.10 2.65 3.88
C VAL A 82 14.20 3.22 4.78
N ARG A 83 15.07 4.09 4.25
CA ARG A 83 16.17 4.70 5.02
C ARG A 83 15.66 5.59 6.15
N ILE A 84 14.60 6.37 5.89
CA ILE A 84 13.96 7.23 6.89
C ILE A 84 13.25 6.36 7.93
N ASN A 85 12.48 5.35 7.50
CA ASN A 85 11.78 4.42 8.39
C ASN A 85 12.72 3.73 9.40
N ALA A 86 13.94 3.38 8.98
CA ALA A 86 14.95 2.77 9.85
C ALA A 86 15.42 3.69 11.01
N LYS A 87 15.20 5.00 10.89
CA LYS A 87 15.59 6.02 11.90
C LYS A 87 14.39 6.68 12.58
N ASN A 88 13.24 6.69 11.91
CA ASN A 88 12.01 7.33 12.34
C ASN A 88 10.85 6.34 12.29
N LEU A 89 10.52 5.79 13.46
CA LEU A 89 9.47 4.79 13.64
C LEU A 89 8.04 5.31 13.36
N ASN A 90 7.87 6.62 13.25
CA ASN A 90 6.60 7.26 12.88
C ASN A 90 6.47 7.47 11.36
N PHE A 91 7.50 7.15 10.58
CA PHE A 91 7.43 7.19 9.13
C PHE A 91 6.78 5.91 8.62
N PHE A 92 5.63 6.03 7.94
CA PHE A 92 4.93 4.90 7.34
C PHE A 92 5.26 4.79 5.84
N ASN A 93 6.12 3.82 5.50
CA ASN A 93 6.49 3.50 4.12
C ASN A 93 5.39 2.61 3.49
N LEU A 94 4.24 3.22 3.17
CA LEU A 94 3.12 2.50 2.57
C LEU A 94 3.37 2.18 1.11
N HIS A 95 3.00 0.96 0.71
CA HIS A 95 2.90 0.53 -0.68
C HIS A 95 1.45 0.60 -1.12
N TYR A 96 1.22 0.92 -2.39
CA TYR A 96 -0.12 1.02 -2.94
C TYR A 96 -0.31 0.09 -4.13
N GLY A 97 -1.56 -0.28 -4.37
CA GLY A 97 -1.97 -1.04 -5.55
C GLY A 97 -3.35 -0.59 -5.99
N TYR A 98 -3.54 -0.56 -7.31
CA TYR A 98 -4.77 -0.15 -7.97
C TYR A 98 -5.20 -1.22 -8.97
N ALA A 99 -6.50 -1.51 -9.00
CA ALA A 99 -7.06 -2.31 -10.07
C ALA A 99 -7.24 -1.45 -11.32
N ILE A 100 -6.91 -2.02 -12.48
CA ILE A 100 -7.05 -1.35 -13.79
C ILE A 100 -8.51 -1.33 -14.22
N ASN A 101 -9.26 -2.39 -13.92
CA ASN A 101 -10.62 -2.62 -14.39
C ASN A 101 -11.71 -2.24 -13.38
N TYR A 102 -11.33 -1.75 -12.19
CA TYR A 102 -12.26 -1.37 -11.15
C TYR A 102 -11.58 -0.37 -10.19
N PRO A 103 -12.28 0.64 -9.66
CA PRO A 103 -11.73 1.60 -8.69
C PRO A 103 -11.53 0.99 -7.29
N LEU A 104 -10.72 -0.06 -7.20
CA LEU A 104 -10.25 -0.68 -5.97
C LEU A 104 -8.85 -0.16 -5.68
N LYS A 105 -8.62 0.36 -4.47
CA LYS A 105 -7.30 0.72 -3.98
C LYS A 105 -6.94 -0.20 -2.82
N VAL A 106 -5.67 -0.60 -2.77
CA VAL A 106 -5.08 -1.36 -1.67
C VAL A 106 -3.89 -0.58 -1.15
N SER A 107 -3.76 -0.45 0.16
CA SER A 107 -2.51 -0.04 0.79
C SER A 107 -1.95 -1.16 1.65
N VAL A 108 -0.63 -1.26 1.68
CA VAL A 108 0.10 -2.28 2.43
C VAL A 108 1.24 -1.62 3.19
N LEU A 109 1.37 -1.97 4.46
CA LEU A 109 2.52 -1.61 5.28
C LEU A 109 3.24 -2.88 5.74
N ASN A 110 4.54 -2.95 5.46
CA ASN A 110 5.40 -3.97 6.06
C ASN A 110 5.64 -3.66 7.53
N LEU A 111 5.12 -4.50 8.42
CA LEU A 111 5.18 -4.29 9.85
C LEU A 111 6.48 -4.79 10.51
N LYS A 112 7.36 -5.48 9.78
CA LYS A 112 8.57 -6.13 10.33
C LYS A 112 9.49 -5.17 11.08
N ASN A 113 9.58 -3.92 10.65
CA ASN A 113 10.48 -2.92 11.24
C ASN A 113 9.79 -2.00 12.27
N TYR A 114 8.54 -2.28 12.65
CA TYR A 114 7.81 -1.44 13.61
C TYR A 114 7.93 -2.04 15.02
N PRO A 115 8.41 -1.28 16.02
CA PRO A 115 8.74 -1.78 17.37
C PRO A 115 7.55 -2.36 18.14
N LYS A 116 6.31 -2.04 17.74
CA LYS A 116 5.10 -2.63 18.34
C LYS A 116 4.78 -4.02 17.78
N PHE A 117 5.44 -4.42 16.70
CA PHE A 117 5.37 -5.73 16.05
C PHE A 117 6.61 -6.59 16.31
N ASP A 118 7.45 -6.20 17.27
CA ASP A 118 8.60 -6.95 17.80
C ASP A 118 8.14 -8.17 18.63
N TYR A 119 7.24 -8.95 18.06
CA TYR A 119 6.96 -10.31 18.50
C TYR A 119 8.06 -11.22 17.94
N TYR A 120 8.39 -12.29 18.66
CA TYR A 120 9.18 -13.43 18.14
C TYR A 120 8.43 -14.12 16.98
N LEU A 121 8.25 -13.39 15.88
CA LEU A 121 7.82 -13.90 14.61
C LEU A 121 9.07 -14.55 14.01
N TYR A 122 8.95 -15.81 13.59
CA TYR A 122 10.05 -16.54 12.94
C TYR A 122 10.74 -15.67 11.89
N ASP A 123 12.08 -15.71 11.79
CA ASP A 123 12.92 -14.86 10.92
C ASP A 123 12.42 -14.72 9.46
N LYS A 124 11.67 -15.71 9.00
CA LYS A 124 11.07 -15.84 7.67
C LYS A 124 9.58 -15.46 7.60
N THR A 125 9.08 -14.65 8.52
CA THR A 125 7.69 -14.18 8.55
C THR A 125 7.62 -12.70 8.19
N LEU A 126 6.67 -12.34 7.33
CA LEU A 126 6.38 -10.99 6.89
C LEU A 126 4.96 -10.61 7.33
N PRO A 127 4.83 -9.80 8.39
CA PRO A 127 3.57 -9.20 8.76
C PRO A 127 3.26 -8.01 7.86
N LEU A 128 2.11 -8.04 7.19
CA LEU A 128 1.59 -6.98 6.33
C LEU A 128 0.30 -6.43 6.92
N PHE A 129 0.25 -5.14 7.26
CA PHE A 129 -1.01 -4.46 7.48
C PHE A 129 -1.59 -4.06 6.12
N VAL A 130 -2.77 -4.58 5.80
CA VAL A 130 -3.42 -4.40 4.50
C VAL A 130 -4.71 -3.64 4.72
N SER A 131 -4.97 -2.63 3.89
CA SER A 131 -6.25 -1.94 3.84
C SER A 131 -6.78 -1.93 2.41
N ILE A 132 -8.00 -2.43 2.23
CA ILE A 132 -8.71 -2.48 0.95
C ILE A 132 -9.77 -1.39 0.96
N TYR A 133 -9.78 -0.53 -0.06
CA TYR A 133 -10.70 0.59 -0.22
C TYR A 133 -11.55 0.39 -1.47
N ASN A 134 -12.84 0.15 -1.28
CA ASN A 134 -13.79 0.02 -2.38
C ASN A 134 -14.33 1.39 -2.78
N ASN A 135 -13.70 2.04 -3.76
CA ASN A 135 -14.19 3.32 -4.30
C ASN A 135 -15.18 3.14 -5.47
N GLY A 136 -15.61 1.91 -5.73
CA GLY A 136 -16.53 1.59 -6.81
C GLY A 136 -17.99 1.65 -6.41
N THR A 137 -18.81 1.15 -7.33
CA THR A 137 -20.27 1.26 -7.28
C THR A 137 -20.97 -0.03 -6.86
N ARG A 138 -20.23 -1.14 -6.76
CA ARG A 138 -20.77 -2.44 -6.30
C ARG A 138 -20.14 -2.87 -4.99
N GLU A 139 -20.87 -3.65 -4.21
CA GLU A 139 -20.33 -4.31 -3.02
C GLU A 139 -19.38 -5.44 -3.44
N LEU A 140 -18.36 -5.70 -2.62
CA LEU A 140 -17.36 -6.74 -2.86
C LEU A 140 -17.37 -7.76 -1.73
N ASP A 141 -17.51 -9.03 -2.07
CA ASP A 141 -17.46 -10.11 -1.10
C ASP A 141 -16.00 -10.53 -0.85
N LEU A 142 -15.43 -10.05 0.26
CA LEU A 142 -14.04 -10.36 0.62
C LEU A 142 -13.85 -11.82 1.04
N SER A 143 -14.92 -12.61 1.22
CA SER A 143 -14.79 -14.04 1.52
C SER A 143 -14.24 -14.84 0.34
N LYS A 144 -14.28 -14.23 -0.85
CA LYS A 144 -13.73 -14.75 -2.11
C LYS A 144 -12.37 -14.14 -2.47
N ALA A 145 -11.79 -13.35 -1.57
CA ALA A 145 -10.49 -12.73 -1.82
C ALA A 145 -9.37 -13.77 -1.78
N ILE A 146 -8.50 -13.74 -2.78
CA ILE A 146 -7.27 -14.53 -2.85
C ILE A 146 -6.11 -13.57 -2.69
N PHE A 147 -5.18 -13.93 -1.82
CA PHE A 147 -3.97 -13.17 -1.53
C PHE A 147 -2.76 -13.97 -1.98
N VAL A 148 -1.79 -13.35 -2.65
CA VAL A 148 -0.58 -14.04 -3.11
C VAL A 148 0.63 -13.13 -2.96
N LEU A 149 1.72 -13.64 -2.39
CA LEU A 149 2.99 -12.93 -2.33
C LEU A 149 3.96 -13.45 -3.41
N GLU A 150 4.30 -12.61 -4.39
CA GLU A 150 5.22 -12.99 -5.47
C GLU A 150 6.67 -13.05 -4.96
N ASN A 151 7.37 -14.14 -5.30
CA ASN A 151 8.68 -14.62 -4.81
C ASN A 151 8.70 -15.54 -3.58
N VAL A 152 7.58 -16.20 -3.23
CA VAL A 152 7.56 -17.26 -2.21
C VAL A 152 6.76 -18.51 -2.61
N SER A 153 7.31 -19.66 -2.19
CA SER A 153 6.71 -20.99 -1.97
C SER A 153 5.18 -21.08 -1.93
N ARG A 154 4.66 -22.10 -2.62
CA ARG A 154 3.25 -22.53 -2.79
C ARG A 154 2.56 -23.02 -1.51
N SER A 155 2.75 -22.36 -0.36
CA SER A 155 2.14 -22.73 0.92
C SER A 155 1.06 -21.73 1.34
N GLU A 156 -0.05 -22.26 1.88
CA GLU A 156 -1.25 -21.51 2.27
C GLU A 156 -0.97 -20.42 3.31
N GLU A 157 -1.61 -19.25 3.15
CA GLU A 157 -1.32 -18.02 3.90
C GLU A 157 -2.33 -17.73 5.04
N LYS A 158 -1.92 -16.97 6.06
CA LYS A 158 -2.74 -16.68 7.27
C LYS A 158 -3.11 -15.21 7.38
N LEU A 159 -4.41 -14.94 7.55
CA LEU A 159 -5.03 -13.64 7.88
C LEU A 159 -5.37 -13.54 9.37
N LEU A 160 -5.23 -12.34 9.92
CA LEU A 160 -5.42 -12.04 11.32
C LEU A 160 -6.44 -10.90 11.43
N ASN A 161 -7.63 -11.26 11.88
CA ASN A 161 -8.66 -10.30 12.29
C ASN A 161 -8.70 -10.28 13.83
N ASN A 162 -8.21 -9.17 14.39
CA ASN A 162 -8.30 -8.67 15.77
C ASN A 162 -8.38 -9.61 17.00
N ASP A 163 -7.38 -9.39 17.86
CA ASP A 163 -7.41 -8.99 19.28
C ASP A 163 -7.21 -10.00 20.42
N ASP A 164 -7.86 -11.17 20.49
CA ASP A 164 -7.68 -12.05 21.66
C ASP A 164 -6.88 -13.34 21.40
N ILE A 165 -6.44 -13.56 20.16
CA ILE A 165 -5.90 -14.86 19.70
C ILE A 165 -4.44 -14.79 19.23
N PHE A 166 -3.91 -13.61 18.91
CA PHE A 166 -2.47 -13.34 19.04
C PHE A 166 -1.96 -13.52 20.48
N ARG A 167 -2.87 -13.50 21.45
CA ARG A 167 -2.60 -13.83 22.85
C ARG A 167 -2.43 -15.33 23.13
N LYS A 168 -2.68 -16.23 22.16
CA LYS A 168 -2.65 -17.70 22.40
C LYS A 168 -2.10 -18.59 21.27
N LEU A 169 -2.06 -18.17 20.01
CA LEU A 169 -1.96 -19.10 18.87
C LEU A 169 -0.87 -18.74 17.84
N LEU A 170 0.34 -19.24 18.06
CA LEU A 170 1.12 -19.90 17.00
C LEU A 170 0.71 -21.38 16.83
N GLY A 171 -0.39 -21.83 17.46
CA GLY A 171 -0.76 -23.25 17.54
C GLY A 171 -1.06 -23.91 16.18
N ASP A 172 -0.93 -25.25 16.21
CA ASP A 172 -0.34 -26.11 15.17
C ASP A 172 -1.13 -26.34 13.86
N SER A 173 -2.17 -25.58 13.55
CA SER A 173 -2.96 -25.84 12.33
C SER A 173 -3.42 -24.57 11.64
N LEU A 174 -2.96 -24.41 10.40
CA LEU A 174 -3.39 -23.40 9.43
C LEU A 174 -4.89 -23.60 9.13
N ILE A 175 -5.71 -22.59 9.44
CA ILE A 175 -7.14 -22.56 9.13
C ILE A 175 -7.31 -21.76 7.85
N TYR A 176 -8.09 -22.29 6.91
CA TYR A 176 -8.63 -21.59 5.74
C TYR A 176 -9.42 -20.34 6.21
N ILE A 177 -9.05 -19.13 5.77
CA ILE A 177 -9.62 -17.89 6.36
C ILE A 177 -10.56 -17.18 5.38
N PRO A 178 -11.88 -17.42 5.47
CA PRO A 178 -12.83 -16.56 4.80
C PRO A 178 -12.88 -15.22 5.54
N ILE A 179 -12.43 -14.13 4.91
CA ILE A 179 -12.80 -12.78 5.37
C ILE A 179 -14.31 -12.67 5.16
N ASN A 180 -15.12 -13.01 6.17
CA ASN A 180 -16.58 -12.92 6.06
C ASN A 180 -17.04 -11.45 6.16
N LYS A 181 -16.72 -10.67 5.12
CA LYS A 181 -16.98 -9.24 5.01
C LYS A 181 -17.47 -8.94 3.60
N ILE A 182 -18.69 -8.44 3.53
CA ILE A 182 -19.15 -7.68 2.36
C ILE A 182 -18.67 -6.25 2.54
N LEU A 183 -17.77 -5.82 1.65
CA LEU A 183 -17.20 -4.48 1.62
C LEU A 183 -18.07 -3.58 0.75
N LYS A 184 -18.80 -2.66 1.38
CA LYS A 184 -19.73 -1.76 0.71
C LYS A 184 -19.00 -0.70 -0.11
N THR A 185 -19.75 -0.01 -0.96
CA THR A 185 -19.23 1.13 -1.72
C THR A 185 -18.75 2.22 -0.78
N LYS A 186 -17.61 2.82 -1.10
CA LYS A 186 -16.90 3.83 -0.30
C LYS A 186 -16.51 3.35 1.11
N GLU A 187 -16.50 2.05 1.34
CA GLU A 187 -16.03 1.44 2.58
C GLU A 187 -14.56 1.01 2.43
N SER A 188 -13.87 0.94 3.56
CA SER A 188 -12.56 0.33 3.66
C SER A 188 -12.55 -0.74 4.75
N PHE A 189 -11.78 -1.81 4.53
CA PHE A 189 -11.54 -2.85 5.52
C PHE A 189 -10.05 -3.08 5.66
N SER A 190 -9.56 -3.11 6.90
CA SER A 190 -8.14 -3.28 7.21
C SER A 190 -7.93 -4.48 8.13
N PHE A 191 -6.83 -5.20 7.90
CA PHE A 191 -6.48 -6.43 8.60
C PHE A 191 -4.97 -6.65 8.51
N ILE A 192 -4.45 -7.65 9.22
CA ILE A 192 -3.05 -8.05 9.13
C ILE A 192 -2.97 -9.43 8.46
N LEU A 193 -2.06 -9.59 7.50
CA LEU A 193 -1.68 -10.87 6.91
C LEU A 193 -0.28 -11.25 7.36
N LEU A 194 -0.05 -12.53 7.63
CA LEU A 194 1.28 -13.10 7.82
C LEU A 194 1.61 -13.98 6.63
N PHE A 195 2.70 -13.64 5.96
CA PHE A 195 3.32 -14.49 4.96
C PHE A 195 4.59 -15.11 5.51
N THR A 196 4.77 -16.42 5.37
CA THR A 196 6.13 -16.96 5.40
C THR A 196 6.81 -16.62 4.09
N TYR A 197 8.12 -16.36 4.07
CA TYR A 197 8.87 -16.08 2.85
C TYR A 197 10.27 -16.69 2.84
N SER A 198 10.73 -17.09 1.64
CA SER A 198 12.09 -17.61 1.44
C SER A 198 13.04 -16.56 0.86
N ASN A 199 12.51 -15.63 0.06
CA ASN A 199 13.22 -14.52 -0.55
C ASN A 199 12.42 -13.22 -0.35
N LEU A 200 13.08 -12.07 -0.49
CA LEU A 200 12.39 -10.78 -0.44
C LEU A 200 11.26 -10.73 -1.48
N PRO A 201 10.04 -10.38 -1.07
CA PRO A 201 8.90 -10.39 -1.98
C PRO A 201 8.98 -9.23 -2.96
N LYS A 202 8.57 -9.49 -4.20
CA LYS A 202 8.52 -8.46 -5.24
C LYS A 202 7.18 -7.72 -5.24
N SER A 203 6.10 -8.45 -5.02
CA SER A 203 4.75 -7.90 -5.06
C SER A 203 3.80 -8.69 -4.17
N PHE A 204 2.70 -8.06 -3.80
CA PHE A 204 1.57 -8.64 -3.11
C PHE A 204 0.33 -8.45 -3.98
N LYS A 205 -0.26 -9.56 -4.41
CA LYS A 205 -1.42 -9.60 -5.29
C LYS A 205 -2.68 -9.91 -4.49
N ILE A 206 -3.74 -9.18 -4.79
CA ILE A 206 -5.09 -9.44 -4.30
C ILE A 206 -5.98 -9.66 -5.51
N THR A 207 -6.71 -10.77 -5.51
CA THR A 207 -7.78 -11.03 -6.48
C THR A 207 -9.10 -11.12 -5.73
N ILE A 208 -10.10 -10.35 -6.15
CA ILE A 208 -11.47 -10.40 -5.63
C ILE A 208 -12.37 -10.54 -6.85
N GLU A 209 -12.98 -11.71 -7.02
CA GLU A 209 -13.74 -12.02 -8.25
C GLU A 209 -12.85 -11.83 -9.50
N GLU A 210 -13.23 -10.98 -10.45
CA GLU A 210 -12.44 -10.62 -11.64
C GLU A 210 -11.51 -9.41 -11.44
N ILE A 211 -11.50 -8.80 -10.24
CA ILE A 211 -10.72 -7.60 -9.92
C ILE A 211 -9.35 -8.04 -9.42
N ASN A 212 -8.29 -7.55 -10.07
CA ASN A 212 -6.91 -7.87 -9.71
C ASN A 212 -6.18 -6.60 -9.31
N VAL A 213 -5.58 -6.62 -8.12
CA VAL A 213 -4.71 -5.54 -7.62
C VAL A 213 -3.33 -6.11 -7.37
N ASN A 214 -2.32 -5.38 -7.84
CA ASN A 214 -0.92 -5.72 -7.61
C ASN A 214 -0.25 -4.59 -6.82
N VAL A 215 0.19 -4.88 -5.60
CA VAL A 215 0.95 -3.94 -4.76
C VAL A 215 2.43 -4.26 -4.93
N MET A 216 3.24 -3.32 -5.41
CA MET A 216 4.67 -3.55 -5.66
C MET A 216 5.55 -3.03 -4.53
N PHE A 217 6.53 -3.83 -4.14
CA PHE A 217 7.59 -3.44 -3.21
C PHE A 217 8.77 -2.89 -4.02
N PHE A 218 8.65 -1.63 -4.48
CA PHE A 218 9.59 -1.00 -5.40
C PHE A 218 11.03 -0.92 -4.87
N GLU A 219 11.23 -0.86 -3.56
CA GLU A 219 12.55 -0.91 -2.92
C GLU A 219 13.31 -2.21 -3.21
N ASN A 220 12.62 -3.29 -3.60
CA ASN A 220 13.22 -4.56 -3.96
C ASN A 220 13.52 -4.68 -5.47
N PHE A 221 13.30 -3.62 -6.24
CA PHE A 221 13.60 -3.58 -7.67
C PHE A 221 15.00 -2.97 -7.87
N PRO A 222 15.78 -3.46 -8.84
CA PRO A 222 17.08 -2.87 -9.13
C PRO A 222 16.88 -1.42 -9.64
N LEU A 223 17.70 -0.50 -9.15
CA LEU A 223 17.87 0.79 -9.82
C LEU A 223 18.50 0.51 -11.19
N ILE A 224 17.90 1.04 -12.25
CA ILE A 224 18.55 1.07 -13.56
C ILE A 224 19.72 2.04 -13.40
N GLU A 225 20.94 1.53 -13.32
CA GLU A 225 22.13 2.39 -13.42
C GLU A 225 22.05 3.08 -14.78
N SER A 226 22.02 4.42 -14.77
CA SER A 226 22.15 5.18 -16.01
C SER A 226 23.40 4.65 -16.73
N PRO A 227 23.35 4.37 -18.05
CA PRO A 227 24.53 3.94 -18.76
C PRO A 227 25.64 4.95 -18.47
N PRO A 228 26.88 4.49 -18.20
CA PRO A 228 27.98 5.40 -17.92
C PRO A 228 28.05 6.45 -19.03
N PRO A 229 28.30 7.73 -18.71
CA PRO A 229 28.49 8.75 -19.74
C PRO A 229 29.52 8.20 -20.73
N LYS A 230 29.20 8.24 -22.04
CA LYS A 230 30.13 7.81 -23.07
C LYS A 230 31.49 8.48 -22.81
N ALA A 231 32.50 7.64 -22.57
CA ALA A 231 33.89 8.07 -22.40
C ALA A 231 34.40 8.80 -23.65
#